data_AF-A0A7J4IAR1-F1
#
_entry.id   AF-A0A7J4IAR1-F1
#
_cell.length_a   1.000
_cell.length_b   1.000
_cell.length_c   1.000
_cell.angle_alpha   90.00
_cell.angle_beta   90.00
_cell.angle_gamma   90.00
#
_symmetry.space_group_name_H-M   'P 1'
#
loop_
_entity.id
_entity.type
_entity.pdbx_description
1 polymer ?
#
loop_
_entity_poly.entity_id
_entity_poly.type
_entity_poly.pdbx_seq_one_letter_code
_entity_poly.pdbx_strand_id
1 'polypeptide(L)' 'MTTTTMKPEDVLVSFQKRFPDGITQPRIERGTSGTLKTEFCHLWFRVELDVFKEAVRHLFTFEQYPHFAVTSGYDLGDII' A
#
# COMPACT_ATOMS: atom_id res chain seq x y z
N MET A 1 -1.71 6.87 23.86
CA MET A 1 -2.51 6.31 22.76
C MET A 1 -1.90 4.98 22.41
N THR A 2 -2.62 3.89 22.60
CA THR A 2 -2.17 2.56 22.16
C THR A 2 -2.32 2.49 20.65
N THR A 3 -1.20 2.61 19.93
CA THR A 3 -1.15 2.42 18.48
C THR A 3 -1.35 0.93 18.19
N THR A 4 -2.55 0.57 17.74
CA THR A 4 -2.83 -0.79 17.27
C THR A 4 -2.16 -0.96 15.90
N THR A 5 -1.03 -1.65 15.87
CA THR A 5 -0.32 -1.95 14.62
C THR A 5 -1.09 -3.01 13.82
N MET A 6 -1.59 -2.64 12.63
CA MET A 6 -2.16 -3.62 11.70
C MET A 6 -1.07 -4.42 10.99
N LYS A 7 -1.36 -5.69 10.68
CA LYS A 7 -0.48 -6.49 9.85
C LYS A 7 -0.64 -6.11 8.38
N PRO A 8 0.44 -6.15 7.58
CA PRO A 8 0.36 -5.84 6.14
C PRO A 8 -0.60 -6.78 5.40
N GLU A 9 -0.75 -8.02 5.85
CA GLU A 9 -1.70 -8.98 5.30
C GLU A 9 -3.16 -8.53 5.49
N ASP A 10 -3.49 -7.92 6.63
CA ASP A 10 -4.84 -7.42 6.91
C ASP A 10 -5.19 -6.21 6.04
N VAL A 11 -4.20 -5.35 5.77
CA VAL A 11 -4.34 -4.22 4.85
C VAL A 11 -4.59 -4.73 3.43
N LEU A 12 -3.80 -5.69 2.95
CA LEU A 12 -4.00 -6.29 1.63
C LEU A 12 -5.40 -6.90 1.48
N VAL A 13 -5.85 -7.69 2.48
CA VAL A 13 -7.19 -8.28 2.48
C VAL A 13 -8.29 -7.21 2.44
N SER A 14 -8.11 -6.10 3.15
CA SER A 14 -9.04 -4.97 3.12
C SER A 14 -9.15 -4.35 1.74
N PHE A 15 -8.02 -4.14 1.04
CA PHE A 15 -8.00 -3.64 -0.33
C PHE A 15 -8.63 -4.62 -1.32
N GLN A 16 -8.28 -5.91 -1.28
CA GLN A 16 -8.82 -6.93 -2.17
C GLN A 16 -10.33 -7.13 -2.00
N LYS A 17 -10.84 -7.05 -0.75
CA LYS A 17 -12.30 -7.10 -0.51
C LYS A 17 -13.04 -5.90 -1.08
N ARG A 18 -12.41 -4.72 -1.03
CA ARG A 18 -13.03 -3.48 -1.51
C ARG A 18 -12.95 -3.33 -3.04
N PHE A 19 -11.88 -3.85 -3.64
CA PHE A 19 -11.55 -3.72 -5.06
C PHE A 19 -11.09 -5.08 -5.63
N PRO A 20 -11.99 -6.08 -5.79
CA PRO A 20 -11.62 -7.45 -6.12
C PRO A 20 -10.85 -7.60 -7.44
N ASP A 21 -11.20 -6.81 -8.45
CA ASP A 21 -10.54 -6.81 -9.76
C ASP A 21 -9.58 -5.61 -9.94
N GLY A 22 -9.51 -4.72 -8.95
CA GLY A 22 -8.77 -3.45 -9.04
C GLY A 22 -7.39 -3.46 -8.39
N ILE A 23 -7.00 -4.57 -7.76
CA ILE A 23 -5.74 -4.74 -7.04
C ILE A 23 -5.02 -5.97 -7.57
N THR A 24 -3.85 -5.77 -8.18
CA THR A 24 -3.07 -6.82 -8.83
C THR A 24 -1.63 -6.85 -8.32
N GLN A 25 -0.93 -7.96 -8.56
CA GLN A 25 0.50 -8.12 -8.25
C GLN A 25 0.89 -7.80 -6.77
N PRO A 26 0.18 -8.33 -5.77
CA PRO A 26 0.52 -8.04 -4.38
C PRO A 26 1.87 -8.65 -3.99
N ARG A 27 2.67 -7.88 -3.27
CA ARG A 27 3.97 -8.30 -2.75
C ARG A 27 4.20 -7.69 -1.38
N ILE A 28 4.50 -8.54 -0.40
CA ILE A 28 4.87 -8.15 0.96
C ILE A 28 6.36 -8.40 1.12
N GLU A 29 7.13 -7.36 1.40
CA GLU A 29 8.57 -7.43 1.62
C GLU A 29 8.89 -7.08 3.05
N ARG A 30 9.66 -7.93 3.73
CA ARG A 30 10.11 -7.70 5.11
C ARG A 30 11.61 -7.43 5.08
N GLY A 31 12.02 -6.37 5.76
CA GLY A 31 13.41 -5.96 5.88
C GLY A 31 13.77 -5.66 7.31
N THR A 32 15.06 -5.50 7.57
CA THR A 32 15.56 -4.98 8.85
C THR A 32 16.43 -3.76 8.57
N SER A 33 16.32 -2.72 9.40
CA SER A 33 17.09 -1.48 9.23
C SER A 33 17.80 -1.08 10.52
N GLY A 34 18.91 -0.37 10.35
CA GLY A 34 19.74 0.16 11.43
C GLY A 34 20.51 -0.89 12.22
N THR A 35 21.34 -0.42 13.14
CA THR A 35 22.19 -1.29 13.99
C THR A 35 21.37 -2.20 14.90
N LEU A 36 20.16 -1.77 15.29
CA LEU A 36 19.24 -2.53 16.13
C LEU A 36 18.41 -3.57 15.33
N LYS A 37 18.55 -3.61 13.99
CA LYS A 37 17.83 -4.52 13.10
C LYS A 37 16.31 -4.49 13.31
N THR A 38 15.75 -3.30 13.44
CA THR A 38 14.30 -3.12 13.58
C THR A 38 13.62 -3.64 12.31
N GLU A 39 12.66 -4.56 12.47
CA GLU A 39 11.89 -5.10 11.34
C GLU A 39 10.97 -4.00 10.80
N PHE A 40 10.94 -3.88 9.47
CA PHE A 40 9.97 -3.07 8.75
C PHE A 40 9.38 -3.89 7.60
N CYS A 41 8.20 -3.48 7.15
CA CYS A 41 7.50 -4.16 6.07
C CYS A 41 7.06 -3.16 5.00
N HIS A 42 7.21 -3.54 3.74
CA HIS A 42 6.58 -2.88 2.61
C HIS A 42 5.47 -3.76 2.04
N LEU A 43 4.32 -3.15 1.78
CA LEU A 43 3.24 -3.75 1.00
C LEU A 43 3.18 -3.03 -0.35
N TRP A 44 3.35 -3.80 -1.42
CA TRP A 44 3.26 -3.32 -2.79
C TRP A 44 2.08 -4.00 -3.49
N PHE A 45 1.36 -3.27 -4.32
CA PHE A 45 0.39 -3.81 -5.27
C PHE A 45 0.14 -2.77 -6.37
N ARG A 46 -0.25 -3.25 -7.55
CA ARG A 46 -0.73 -2.40 -8.65
C ARG A 46 -2.21 -2.12 -8.43
N VAL A 47 -2.61 -0.88 -8.71
CA VAL A 47 -4.00 -0.42 -8.63
C VAL A 47 -4.46 -0.06 -10.03
N GLU A 48 -5.61 -0.58 -10.45
CA GLU A 48 -6.20 -0.23 -11.73
C GLU A 48 -6.67 1.23 -11.74
N LEU A 49 -6.58 1.87 -12.92
CA LEU A 49 -6.77 3.32 -13.05
C LEU A 49 -8.20 3.76 -12.67
N ASP A 50 -9.20 2.94 -12.97
CA ASP A 50 -10.61 3.19 -12.71
C ASP A 50 -10.93 3.28 -11.21
N VAL A 51 -10.23 2.52 -10.37
CA VAL A 51 -10.41 2.50 -8.91
C VAL A 51 -9.39 3.33 -8.15
N PHE A 52 -8.36 3.88 -8.81
CA PHE A 52 -7.22 4.54 -8.16
C PHE A 52 -7.62 5.60 -7.12
N LYS A 53 -8.54 6.51 -7.47
CA LYS A 53 -8.99 7.57 -6.55
C LYS A 53 -9.66 7.00 -5.30
N GLU A 54 -10.47 5.96 -5.44
CA GLU A 54 -11.14 5.31 -4.32
C GLU A 54 -10.16 4.47 -3.49
N ALA A 55 -9.19 3.83 -4.12
CA ALA A 55 -8.13 3.10 -3.43
C ALA A 55 -7.27 4.02 -2.56
N VAL A 56 -6.91 5.21 -3.07
CA VAL A 56 -6.22 6.25 -2.27
C VAL A 56 -7.09 6.70 -1.10
N ARG A 57 -8.40 6.91 -1.28
CA ARG A 57 -9.31 7.25 -0.16
C ARG A 57 -9.40 6.14 0.88
N HIS A 58 -9.41 4.88 0.46
CA HIS A 58 -9.43 3.72 1.36
C HIS A 58 -8.20 3.69 2.29
N LEU A 59 -7.04 4.17 1.83
CA LEU A 59 -5.83 4.26 2.66
C LEU A 59 -6.04 5.11 3.93
N PHE A 60 -6.83 6.17 3.86
CA PHE A 60 -7.12 7.06 5.00
C PHE A 60 -8.07 6.44 6.03
N THR A 61 -8.58 5.23 5.79
CA THR A 61 -9.41 4.51 6.76
C THR A 61 -8.55 3.77 7.81
N PHE A 62 -7.27 3.54 7.53
CA PHE A 62 -6.37 2.81 8.42
C PHE A 62 -5.63 3.71 9.41
N GLU A 63 -5.34 4.95 9.02
CA GLU A 63 -4.65 5.94 9.84
C GLU A 63 -5.24 7.32 9.56
N GLN A 64 -5.49 8.11 10.61
CA GLN A 64 -6.21 9.38 10.49
C GLN A 64 -5.39 10.42 9.71
N TYR A 65 -4.06 10.37 9.85
CA TYR A 65 -3.14 11.32 9.24
C TYR A 65 -1.93 10.60 8.62
N PRO A 66 -2.12 9.86 7.51
CA PRO A 66 -1.03 9.10 6.91
C PRO A 66 -0.01 10.05 6.27
N HIS A 67 1.27 9.73 6.44
CA HIS A 67 2.30 10.34 5.61
C HIS A 67 2.14 9.85 4.18
N PHE A 68 1.89 10.79 3.27
CA PHE A 68 1.67 10.49 1.86
C PHE A 68 2.83 11.02 1.03
N ALA A 69 3.57 10.11 0.39
CA ALA A 69 4.65 10.42 -0.54
C ALA A 69 4.28 9.91 -1.93
N VAL A 70 4.55 10.75 -2.95
CA VAL A 70 4.30 10.40 -4.35
C VAL A 70 5.63 10.24 -5.05
N THR A 71 5.85 9.06 -5.64
CA THR A 71 6.93 8.80 -6.58
C THR A 71 6.31 8.52 -7.95
N SER A 72 6.58 9.38 -8.93
CA SER A 72 6.12 9.17 -10.31
C SER A 72 7.10 8.27 -11.06
N GLY A 73 6.56 7.37 -11.88
CA GLY A 73 7.36 6.66 -12.87
C GLY A 73 7.91 7.60 -13.94
N TYR A 74 8.77 7.07 -14.79
CA TYR A 74 9.24 7.76 -15.99
C TYR A 74 8.21 7.59 -17.11
N ASP A 75 8.11 8.57 -18.01
CA ASP A 75 7.28 8.45 -19.21
C ASP A 75 7.82 7.30 -20.09
N LEU A 76 6.98 6.29 -20.32
CA LEU A 76 7.27 5.13 -21.17
C LEU A 76 6.55 5.22 -22.54
N GLY A 77 5.92 6.36 -22.87
CA GLY A 77 5.07 6.51 -24.05
C GLY A 77 3.73 5.78 -23.90
N ASP A 78 3.28 5.09 -24.96
CA ASP A 78 1.98 4.39 -25.01
C ASP A 78 1.97 3.03 -24.28
N ILE A 79 3.02 2.70 -23.51
CA ILE A 79 3.13 1.44 -22.79
C ILE A 79 2.59 1.64 -21.36
N ILE A 80 1.35 1.19 -21.11
CA ILE A 80 0.66 1.21 -19.80
C ILE A 80 0.51 -0.20 -19.24
#